data_AF-A0A964IGS3-F1
#
_entry.id   AF-A0A964IGS3-F1
#
_cell.length_a   1.000
_cell.length_b   1.000
_cell.length_c   1.000
_cell.angle_alpha   90.00
_cell.angle_beta   90.00
_cell.angle_gamma   90.00
#
_symmetry.space_group_name_H-M   'P 1'
#
loop_
_entity.id
_entity.type
_entity.pdbx_description
1 polymer ?
#
loop_
_entity_poly.entity_id
_entity_poly.type
_entity_poly.pdbx_seq_one_letter_code
_entity_poly.pdbx_strand_id
1 'polypeptide(L)'
;MSPTVPRSASVALVAALLIATGVAFAFAEKLKLTPSPILGTRVTKTFSPVCGCATAAASIRFRLRQADTLDVEIVRDDEVVRRLAVALRYPRGPVEFVWDGRDASGTVLPDGTYRPRVRLREGRRTIVLPNPIRLDTTPPVFEAVVADPPAFSPDGDGRRDSLVVAYRLNEPAQVSLLVNGIRRIVKRGTKAETTVHWNGRVRGQPLRRGTHRAVLSAVDAAGNGARSAPVTFVVRSVSLGRIRIAAVAGRVFAVRVSSDAERVRWRIGGKAGIVAPGTLRLRAPSAPGTYTLYVAANRGSARATVVVRLP
;
A
#
# COMPACT_ATOMS: atom_id res chain seq x y z
N MET A 1 77.25 38.17 -24.80
CA MET A 1 77.60 36.78 -24.42
C MET A 1 76.43 36.21 -23.63
N SER A 2 75.61 35.37 -24.25
CA SER A 2 74.48 34.72 -23.59
C SER A 2 75.02 33.55 -22.76
N PRO A 3 74.79 33.50 -21.44
CA PRO A 3 75.27 32.39 -20.62
C PRO A 3 74.54 31.11 -21.03
N THR A 4 75.26 30.17 -21.64
CA THR A 4 74.77 28.82 -21.92
C THR A 4 74.66 28.08 -20.59
N VAL A 5 73.45 27.89 -20.10
CA VAL A 5 73.20 27.02 -18.92
C VAL A 5 73.67 25.61 -19.28
N PRO A 6 74.55 24.99 -18.48
CA PRO A 6 75.00 23.63 -18.75
C PRO A 6 73.82 22.68 -18.66
N ARG A 7 73.70 21.78 -19.65
CA ARG A 7 72.59 20.82 -19.78
C ARG A 7 72.35 19.99 -18.51
N SER A 8 73.42 19.74 -17.74
CA SER A 8 73.37 19.07 -16.43
C SER A 8 72.60 19.87 -15.37
N ALA A 9 72.71 21.20 -15.35
CA ALA A 9 71.97 22.06 -14.43
C ALA A 9 70.47 22.05 -14.76
N SER A 10 70.12 22.07 -16.05
CA SER A 10 68.72 21.96 -16.50
C SER A 10 68.12 20.59 -16.16
N VAL A 11 68.88 19.51 -16.37
CA VAL A 11 68.44 18.14 -16.02
C VAL A 11 68.28 17.98 -14.51
N ALA A 12 69.21 18.50 -13.70
CA ALA A 12 69.13 18.47 -12.25
C ALA A 12 67.91 19.24 -11.72
N LEU A 13 67.63 20.42 -12.29
CA LEU A 13 66.45 21.21 -11.94
C LEU A 13 65.15 20.47 -12.26
N VAL A 14 65.04 19.88 -13.46
CA VAL A 14 63.85 19.11 -13.87
C VAL A 14 63.67 17.88 -12.97
N ALA A 15 64.74 17.16 -12.65
CA ALA A 15 64.69 16.01 -11.75
C ALA A 15 64.24 16.43 -10.33
N ALA A 16 64.76 17.54 -9.80
CA ALA A 16 64.35 18.08 -8.51
C ALA A 16 62.87 18.50 -8.51
N LEU A 17 62.40 19.13 -9.60
CA LEU A 17 61.00 19.53 -9.75
C LEU A 17 60.07 18.31 -9.79
N LEU A 18 60.43 17.27 -10.56
CA LEU A 18 59.68 16.02 -10.64
C LEU A 18 59.55 15.34 -9.28
N ILE A 19 60.65 15.24 -8.53
CA ILE A 19 60.66 14.68 -7.16
C ILE A 19 59.74 15.51 -6.26
N ALA A 20 59.87 16.84 -6.27
CA ALA A 20 59.04 17.72 -5.45
C ALA A 20 57.55 17.59 -5.80
N THR A 21 57.18 17.53 -7.08
CA THR A 21 55.78 17.29 -7.50
C THR A 21 55.29 15.90 -7.11
N GLY A 22 56.13 14.87 -7.20
CA GLY A 22 55.77 13.51 -6.76
C GLY A 22 55.50 13.44 -5.26
N VAL A 23 56.33 14.09 -4.45
CA VAL A 23 56.15 14.19 -2.99
C VAL A 23 54.88 14.99 -2.66
N ALA A 24 54.66 16.13 -3.32
CA ALA A 24 53.45 16.94 -3.13
C ALA A 24 52.18 16.17 -3.51
N PHE A 25 52.21 15.40 -4.61
CA PHE A 25 51.12 14.54 -5.04
C PHE A 25 50.86 13.41 -4.03
N ALA A 26 51.89 12.71 -3.57
CA ALA A 26 51.76 11.66 -2.56
C ALA A 26 51.18 12.19 -1.25
N PHE A 27 51.58 13.41 -0.84
CA PHE A 27 51.03 14.08 0.33
C PHE A 27 49.56 14.46 0.13
N ALA A 28 49.21 14.96 -1.05
CA ALA A 28 47.82 15.28 -1.42
C ALA A 28 46.93 14.03 -1.47
N GLU A 29 47.43 12.91 -1.99
CA GLU A 29 46.72 11.62 -1.99
C GLU A 29 46.54 11.07 -0.57
N LYS A 30 47.55 11.20 0.29
CA LYS A 30 47.42 10.83 1.71
C LYS A 30 46.35 11.65 2.45
N LEU A 31 46.20 12.94 2.10
CA LEU A 31 45.13 13.79 2.62
C LEU A 31 43.74 13.37 2.12
N LYS A 32 43.62 12.94 0.85
CA LYS A 32 42.38 12.38 0.27
C LYS A 32 41.97 11.06 0.92
N LEU A 33 42.92 10.30 1.46
CA LEU A 33 42.69 9.04 2.15
C LEU A 33 42.24 9.18 3.62
N THR A 34 42.02 10.40 4.13
CA THR A 34 41.52 10.59 5.49
C THR A 34 40.08 10.06 5.63
N PRO A 35 39.83 9.04 6.47
CA PRO A 35 38.50 8.47 6.61
C PRO A 35 37.49 9.52 7.11
N SER A 36 36.27 9.52 6.57
CA SER A 36 35.20 10.43 7.03
C SER A 36 35.05 10.35 8.55
N PRO A 37 35.00 11.50 9.27
CA PRO A 37 34.82 11.52 10.73
C PRO A 37 33.44 11.00 11.15
N ILE A 38 32.49 10.96 10.20
CA ILE A 38 31.15 10.39 10.35
C ILE A 38 31.05 9.06 9.59
N LEU A 39 30.43 8.06 10.22
CA LEU A 39 30.20 6.72 9.68
C LEU A 39 28.74 6.28 9.80
N GLY A 40 28.34 5.32 8.96
CA GLY A 40 27.08 4.58 9.13
C GLY A 40 25.83 5.45 9.12
N THR A 41 25.79 6.46 8.26
CA THR A 41 24.67 7.41 8.18
C THR A 41 23.38 6.70 7.78
N ARG A 42 22.37 6.76 8.65
CA ARG A 42 21.01 6.31 8.37
C ARG A 42 20.04 7.44 8.66
N VAL A 43 19.23 7.76 7.66
CA VAL A 43 18.28 8.86 7.73
C VAL A 43 16.92 8.36 7.26
N THR A 44 15.85 8.76 7.94
CA THR A 44 14.48 8.51 7.46
C THR A 44 14.32 9.10 6.06
N LYS A 45 13.88 8.27 5.10
CA LYS A 45 13.75 8.68 3.69
C LYS A 45 12.60 9.66 3.48
N THR A 46 11.44 9.34 4.04
CA THR A 46 10.20 10.11 3.89
C THR A 46 9.43 10.08 5.20
N PHE A 47 8.78 11.17 5.57
CA PHE A 47 7.95 11.27 6.77
C PHE A 47 6.88 12.36 6.59
N SER A 48 5.82 12.29 7.41
CA SER A 48 4.73 13.28 7.43
C SER A 48 4.47 13.74 8.85
N PRO A 49 4.80 14.99 9.24
CA PRO A 49 4.60 15.48 10.60
C PRO A 49 3.13 15.64 11.00
N VAL A 50 2.20 15.43 10.06
CA VAL A 50 0.75 15.58 10.27
C VAL A 50 -0.01 14.26 10.22
N CYS A 51 0.65 13.12 9.94
CA CYS A 51 -0.04 11.84 9.80
C CYS A 51 -0.62 11.25 11.10
N GLY A 52 -0.20 11.75 12.27
CA GLY A 52 -0.57 11.17 13.56
C GLY A 52 -0.10 9.72 13.74
N CYS A 53 1.00 9.37 13.09
CA CYS A 53 1.47 7.99 12.92
C CYS A 53 2.96 7.83 13.28
N ALA A 54 3.49 6.61 13.23
CA ALA A 54 4.88 6.33 13.61
C ALA A 54 5.93 7.02 12.71
N THR A 55 5.55 7.43 11.51
CA THR A 55 6.38 8.19 10.56
C THR A 55 6.17 9.71 10.68
N ALA A 56 5.79 10.21 11.88
CA ALA A 56 5.60 11.64 12.14
C ALA A 56 6.90 12.44 12.29
N ALA A 57 8.05 11.79 12.39
CA ALA A 57 9.34 12.46 12.49
C ALA A 57 10.44 11.71 11.73
N ALA A 58 11.45 12.44 11.28
CA ALA A 58 12.65 11.88 10.69
C ALA A 58 13.71 11.59 11.77
N SER A 59 14.27 10.38 11.75
CA SER A 59 15.44 10.01 12.55
C SER A 59 16.70 10.18 11.70
N ILE A 60 17.72 10.79 12.30
CA ILE A 60 19.03 11.06 11.71
C ILE A 60 20.07 10.40 12.60
N ARG A 61 20.66 9.31 12.13
CA ARG A 61 21.61 8.49 12.89
C ARG A 61 22.93 8.42 12.18
N PHE A 62 24.01 8.53 12.93
CA PHE A 62 25.35 8.29 12.45
C PHE A 62 26.28 7.92 13.61
N ARG A 63 27.54 7.64 13.31
CA ARG A 63 28.58 7.39 14.31
C ARG A 63 29.74 8.35 14.13
N LEU A 64 30.20 8.94 15.23
CA LEU A 64 31.42 9.71 15.26
C LEU A 64 32.63 8.79 15.44
N ARG A 65 33.69 9.00 14.64
CA ARG A 65 34.97 8.30 14.77
C ARG A 65 35.75 8.73 16.01
N GLN A 66 35.63 10.00 16.38
CA GLN A 66 36.23 10.61 17.55
C GLN A 66 35.21 11.54 18.18
N ALA A 67 35.39 11.84 19.45
CA ALA A 67 34.52 12.80 20.12
C ALA A 67 34.66 14.17 19.42
N ASP A 68 33.57 14.89 19.13
CA ASP A 68 33.61 16.27 18.61
C ASP A 68 32.48 17.14 19.19
N THR A 69 32.55 18.45 18.97
CA THR A 69 31.48 19.42 19.21
C THR A 69 30.73 19.66 17.89
N LEU A 70 29.42 19.39 17.89
CA LEU A 70 28.59 19.40 16.70
C LEU A 70 27.65 20.61 16.64
N ASP A 71 27.51 21.17 15.44
CA ASP A 71 26.26 21.84 15.03
C ASP A 71 25.54 20.93 14.04
N VAL A 72 24.25 20.69 14.26
CA VAL A 72 23.42 19.87 13.39
C VAL A 72 22.25 20.69 12.92
N GLU A 73 22.14 20.82 11.60
CA GLU A 73 21.21 21.70 10.92
C GLU A 73 20.42 20.90 9.89
N ILE A 74 19.16 21.23 9.69
CA ILE A 74 18.39 20.83 8.53
C ILE A 74 18.48 21.97 7.53
N VAL A 75 18.88 21.63 6.30
CA VAL A 75 18.99 22.57 5.20
C VAL A 75 18.06 22.23 4.04
N ARG A 76 17.62 23.25 3.33
CA ARG A 76 16.93 23.19 2.04
C ARG A 76 17.59 24.22 1.13
N ASP A 77 18.01 23.79 -0.05
CA ASP A 77 18.70 24.67 -1.01
C ASP A 77 19.86 25.48 -0.35
N ASP A 78 20.64 24.77 0.49
CA ASP A 78 21.74 25.28 1.34
C ASP A 78 21.39 26.28 2.46
N GLU A 79 20.13 26.71 2.54
CA GLU A 79 19.61 27.54 3.63
C GLU A 79 19.27 26.70 4.86
N VAL A 80 19.60 27.22 6.05
CA VAL A 80 19.26 26.56 7.32
C VAL A 80 17.82 26.85 7.68
N VAL A 81 16.99 25.81 7.69
CA VAL A 81 15.57 25.91 8.08
C VAL A 81 15.32 25.50 9.53
N ARG A 82 16.20 24.66 10.10
CA ARG A 82 16.11 24.24 11.50
C ARG A 82 17.49 23.88 12.06
N ARG A 83 17.78 24.29 13.29
CA ARG A 83 18.93 23.80 14.07
C ARG A 83 18.45 22.73 15.06
N LEU A 84 19.08 21.56 15.02
CA LEU A 84 18.84 20.44 15.94
C LEU A 84 19.85 20.39 17.08
N ALA A 85 21.07 20.88 16.84
CA ALA A 85 22.11 21.04 17.85
C ALA A 85 22.96 22.27 17.54
N VAL A 86 23.38 22.98 18.59
CA VAL A 86 24.29 24.13 18.49
C VAL A 86 25.39 23.94 19.51
N ALA A 87 26.63 23.80 19.05
CA ALA A 87 27.82 23.63 19.88
C ALA A 87 27.72 22.50 20.94
N LEU A 88 27.06 21.38 20.62
CA LEU A 88 26.89 20.28 21.58
C LEU A 88 28.00 19.23 21.45
N ARG A 89 28.62 18.85 22.58
CA ARG A 89 29.71 17.88 22.62
C ARG A 89 29.18 16.45 22.63
N TYR A 90 29.68 15.61 21.73
CA TYR A 90 29.34 14.18 21.67
C TYR A 90 30.60 13.30 21.74
N PRO A 91 30.57 12.17 22.48
CA PRO A 91 31.68 11.24 22.52
C PRO A 91 31.83 10.49 21.19
N ARG A 92 32.95 9.76 21.04
CA ARG A 92 33.08 8.76 19.98
C ARG A 92 31.95 7.75 20.11
N GLY A 93 31.24 7.46 19.03
CA GLY A 93 30.15 6.48 19.05
C GLY A 93 28.89 6.93 18.32
N PRO A 94 27.75 6.25 18.56
CA PRO A 94 26.46 6.59 17.98
C PRO A 94 25.98 7.99 18.38
N VAL A 95 25.38 8.68 17.42
CA VAL A 95 24.69 9.95 17.61
C VAL A 95 23.35 9.87 16.87
N GLU A 96 22.28 10.33 17.50
CA GLU A 96 20.94 10.35 16.94
C GLU A 96 20.28 11.71 17.16
N PHE A 97 19.61 12.20 16.13
CA PHE A 97 18.72 13.34 16.19
C PHE A 97 17.36 12.98 15.62
N VAL A 98 16.34 13.69 16.08
CA VAL A 98 14.98 13.62 15.55
C VAL A 98 14.59 15.00 15.02
N TRP A 99 13.97 15.03 13.85
CA TRP A 99 13.39 16.22 13.27
C TRP A 99 11.91 16.00 12.98
N ASP A 100 11.07 16.88 13.51
CA ASP A 100 9.62 16.85 13.45
C ASP A 100 9.03 17.61 12.25
N GLY A 101 9.86 18.01 11.29
CA GLY A 101 9.41 18.75 10.11
C GLY A 101 9.07 20.21 10.35
N ARG A 102 9.39 20.76 11.52
CA ARG A 102 9.04 22.14 11.88
C ARG A 102 10.24 23.06 11.92
N ASP A 103 9.99 24.35 11.69
CA ASP A 103 10.97 25.42 11.88
C ASP A 103 11.09 25.84 13.35
N ALA A 104 11.88 26.87 13.66
CA ALA A 104 12.07 27.36 15.03
C ALA A 104 10.80 27.94 15.68
N SER A 105 9.83 28.41 14.88
CA SER A 105 8.54 28.93 15.35
C SER A 105 7.52 27.83 15.64
N GLY A 106 7.83 26.58 15.26
CA GLY A 106 6.91 25.44 15.37
C GLY A 106 6.02 25.27 14.14
N THR A 107 6.23 26.05 13.08
CA THR A 107 5.48 25.96 11.82
C THR A 107 5.97 24.76 11.01
N VAL A 108 5.04 23.98 10.43
CA VAL A 108 5.39 22.87 9.53
C VAL A 108 6.04 23.45 8.28
N LEU A 109 7.23 22.96 7.96
CA LEU A 109 7.96 23.37 6.76
C LEU A 109 7.28 22.81 5.51
N PRO A 110 7.37 23.48 4.36
CA PRO A 110 6.69 23.03 3.14
C PRO A 110 7.17 21.64 2.67
N ASP A 111 6.30 20.92 1.98
CA ASP A 111 6.66 19.67 1.31
C ASP A 111 7.90 19.87 0.42
N GLY A 112 8.82 18.92 0.46
CA GLY A 112 10.08 19.05 -0.24
C GLY A 112 11.19 18.15 0.27
N THR A 113 12.39 18.40 -0.27
CA THR A 113 13.59 17.64 0.05
C THR A 113 14.50 18.46 0.95
N TYR A 114 14.90 17.86 2.07
CA TYR A 114 15.76 18.46 3.09
C TYR A 114 16.99 17.59 3.31
N ARG A 115 18.08 18.19 3.80
CA ARG A 115 19.32 17.47 4.10
C ARG A 115 19.82 17.81 5.50
N PRO A 116 20.23 16.81 6.30
CA PRO A 116 20.99 17.08 7.51
C PRO A 116 22.41 17.56 7.15
N ARG A 117 22.82 18.69 7.71
CA ARG A 117 24.18 19.24 7.65
C ARG A 117 24.79 19.18 9.04
N VAL A 118 25.96 18.54 9.14
CA VAL A 118 26.70 18.36 10.39
C VAL A 118 28.00 19.12 10.30
N ARG A 119 28.20 20.10 11.17
CA ARG A 119 29.48 20.80 11.34
C ARG A 119 30.21 20.23 12.55
N LEU A 120 31.39 19.70 12.31
CA LEU A 120 32.36 19.26 13.31
C LEU A 120 33.29 20.44 13.61
N ARG A 121 33.26 20.98 14.84
CA ARG A 121 34.03 22.17 15.20
C ARG A 121 35.50 21.86 15.42
N GLU A 122 35.80 20.78 16.14
CA GLU A 122 37.18 20.37 16.43
C GLU A 122 37.83 19.79 15.16
N GLY A 123 37.11 18.92 14.45
CA GLY A 123 37.53 18.40 13.15
C GLY A 123 37.51 19.40 11.99
N ARG A 124 37.03 20.64 12.22
CA ARG A 124 36.93 21.75 11.24
C ARG A 124 36.34 21.32 9.89
N ARG A 125 35.27 20.52 9.91
CA ARG A 125 34.68 19.93 8.70
C ARG A 125 33.16 20.06 8.73
N THR A 126 32.59 20.43 7.58
CA THR A 126 31.13 20.41 7.38
C THR A 126 30.78 19.28 6.44
N ILE A 127 29.80 18.46 6.83
CA ILE A 127 29.34 17.29 6.08
C ILE A 127 27.84 17.41 5.89
N VAL A 128 27.41 17.50 4.64
CA VAL A 128 26.00 17.28 4.28
C VAL A 128 25.81 15.78 4.13
N LEU A 129 24.85 15.21 4.85
CA LEU A 129 24.62 13.77 4.78
C LEU A 129 24.09 13.40 3.38
N PRO A 130 24.53 12.25 2.82
CA PRO A 130 24.27 11.92 1.42
C PRO A 130 22.79 11.64 1.14
N ASN A 131 22.09 11.03 2.11
CA ASN A 131 20.68 10.66 1.97
C ASN A 131 19.76 11.83 2.38
N PRO A 132 18.94 12.36 1.45
CA PRO A 132 17.96 13.38 1.78
C PRO A 132 16.78 12.82 2.60
N ILE A 133 16.03 13.74 3.21
CA ILE A 133 14.76 13.53 3.88
C ILE A 133 13.67 14.20 3.03
N ARG A 134 12.65 13.46 2.61
CA ARG A 134 11.45 14.02 1.99
C ARG A 134 10.38 14.27 3.05
N LEU A 135 10.00 15.53 3.22
CA LEU A 135 8.81 15.92 3.98
C LEU A 135 7.63 15.91 3.02
N ASP A 136 6.60 15.14 3.34
CA ASP A 136 5.42 14.98 2.50
C ASP A 136 4.17 14.95 3.38
N THR A 137 3.34 15.99 3.30
CA THR A 137 2.11 16.14 4.08
C THR A 137 0.86 15.82 3.26
N THR A 138 1.03 15.46 1.99
CA THR A 138 -0.08 15.34 1.04
C THR A 138 -0.60 13.90 1.00
N PRO A 139 -1.89 13.64 1.25
CA PRO A 139 -2.46 12.31 1.08
C PRO A 139 -2.56 11.85 -0.38
N PRO A 140 -2.48 10.53 -0.64
CA PRO A 140 -2.71 9.99 -1.97
C PRO A 140 -4.17 10.22 -2.42
N VAL A 141 -4.39 10.36 -3.73
CA VAL A 141 -5.70 10.62 -4.33
C VAL A 141 -6.15 9.43 -5.17
N PHE A 142 -7.37 8.96 -4.93
CA PHE A 142 -8.04 7.99 -5.80
C PHE A 142 -8.65 8.70 -7.00
N GLU A 143 -8.11 8.44 -8.19
CA GLU A 143 -8.60 9.03 -9.44
C GLU A 143 -9.73 8.20 -10.07
N ALA A 144 -9.71 6.88 -9.85
CA ALA A 144 -10.76 5.98 -10.31
C ALA A 144 -10.86 4.77 -9.36
N VAL A 145 -12.08 4.31 -9.09
CA VAL A 145 -12.35 3.06 -8.35
C VAL A 145 -13.59 2.40 -8.93
N VAL A 146 -13.46 1.12 -9.30
CA VAL A 146 -14.55 0.34 -9.92
C VAL A 146 -14.59 -1.05 -9.30
N ALA A 147 -15.80 -1.51 -8.99
CA ALA A 147 -16.09 -2.89 -8.60
C ALA A 147 -16.55 -3.68 -9.82
N ASP A 148 -15.79 -4.73 -10.18
CA ASP A 148 -16.10 -5.61 -11.31
C ASP A 148 -15.96 -7.09 -10.90
N PRO A 149 -16.96 -7.95 -11.18
CA PRO A 149 -18.28 -7.60 -11.66
C PRO A 149 -19.12 -6.85 -10.60
N PRO A 150 -20.16 -6.10 -11.00
CA PRO A 150 -21.09 -5.45 -10.05
C PRO A 150 -21.91 -6.47 -9.26
N ALA A 151 -21.92 -7.74 -9.69
CA ALA A 151 -22.53 -8.84 -8.95
C ALA A 151 -21.76 -10.15 -9.14
N PHE A 152 -21.60 -10.90 -8.05
CA PHE A 152 -20.80 -12.14 -8.01
C PHE A 152 -21.41 -13.14 -7.01
N SER A 153 -21.11 -14.43 -7.15
CA SER A 153 -21.64 -15.52 -6.32
C SER A 153 -20.48 -16.38 -5.79
N PRO A 154 -20.02 -16.17 -4.54
CA PRO A 154 -18.81 -16.84 -4.02
C PRO A 154 -19.07 -18.29 -3.55
N ASP A 155 -19.67 -19.12 -4.40
CA ASP A 155 -20.08 -20.49 -4.05
C ASP A 155 -19.01 -21.56 -4.37
N GLY A 156 -17.99 -21.20 -5.15
CA GLY A 156 -16.80 -21.99 -5.43
C GLY A 156 -16.88 -22.87 -6.68
N ASP A 157 -17.70 -22.51 -7.66
CA ASP A 157 -17.82 -23.21 -8.95
C ASP A 157 -16.96 -22.63 -10.08
N GLY A 158 -16.15 -21.62 -9.78
CA GLY A 158 -15.26 -20.92 -10.72
C GLY A 158 -15.97 -19.84 -11.54
N ARG A 159 -17.28 -19.69 -11.45
CA ARG A 159 -18.06 -18.71 -12.21
C ARG A 159 -18.42 -17.53 -11.31
N ARG A 160 -17.81 -16.36 -11.60
CA ARG A 160 -18.10 -15.11 -10.86
C ARG A 160 -17.96 -15.28 -9.34
N ASP A 161 -16.93 -16.01 -8.91
CA ASP A 161 -16.68 -16.33 -7.50
C ASP A 161 -15.97 -15.20 -6.72
N SER A 162 -15.52 -14.16 -7.41
CA SER A 162 -14.70 -13.11 -6.84
C SER A 162 -15.12 -11.74 -7.32
N LEU A 163 -14.92 -10.77 -6.44
CA LEU A 163 -14.96 -9.35 -6.73
C LEU A 163 -13.54 -8.87 -7.03
N VAL A 164 -13.37 -8.13 -8.12
CA VAL A 164 -12.18 -7.35 -8.43
C VAL A 164 -12.52 -5.88 -8.19
N VAL A 165 -11.74 -5.22 -7.34
CA VAL A 165 -11.81 -3.76 -7.20
C VAL A 165 -10.61 -3.17 -7.91
N ALA A 166 -10.83 -2.62 -9.11
CA ALA A 166 -9.82 -1.91 -9.88
C ALA A 166 -9.73 -0.46 -9.41
N TYR A 167 -8.53 0.09 -9.34
CA TYR A 167 -8.33 1.47 -8.94
C TYR A 167 -7.07 2.10 -9.54
N ARG A 168 -7.08 3.43 -9.57
CA ARG A 168 -5.94 4.28 -9.96
C ARG A 168 -5.68 5.31 -8.88
N LEU A 169 -4.41 5.44 -8.49
CA LEU A 169 -3.90 6.45 -7.56
C LEU A 169 -2.95 7.39 -8.31
N ASN A 170 -2.86 8.64 -7.86
CA ASN A 170 -1.86 9.60 -8.32
C ASN A 170 -0.43 9.25 -7.84
N GLU A 171 -0.29 8.37 -6.85
CA GLU A 171 1.00 7.94 -6.30
C GLU A 171 0.99 6.51 -5.72
N PRO A 172 2.16 5.89 -5.48
CA PRO A 172 2.24 4.58 -4.85
C PRO A 172 1.79 4.60 -3.38
N ALA A 173 0.93 3.66 -3.01
CA ALA A 173 0.46 3.51 -1.64
C ALA A 173 0.21 2.04 -1.26
N GLN A 174 0.18 1.75 0.04
CA GLN A 174 -0.36 0.51 0.58
C GLN A 174 -1.89 0.59 0.60
N VAL A 175 -2.56 -0.36 -0.07
CA VAL A 175 -4.03 -0.35 -0.20
C VAL A 175 -4.68 -1.52 0.52
N SER A 176 -5.77 -1.20 1.23
CA SER A 176 -6.63 -2.15 1.92
C SER A 176 -8.07 -2.05 1.42
N LEU A 177 -8.74 -3.19 1.28
CA LEU A 177 -10.17 -3.25 0.98
C LEU A 177 -10.97 -3.38 2.27
N LEU A 178 -11.93 -2.47 2.47
CA LEU A 178 -12.91 -2.53 3.54
C LEU A 178 -14.27 -2.88 2.94
N VAL A 179 -14.92 -3.90 3.49
CA VAL A 179 -16.28 -4.31 3.09
C VAL A 179 -17.22 -4.14 4.27
N ASN A 180 -18.27 -3.34 4.09
CA ASN A 180 -19.20 -2.92 5.14
C ASN A 180 -18.47 -2.37 6.37
N GLY A 181 -17.44 -1.55 6.14
CA GLY A 181 -16.63 -0.92 7.20
C GLY A 181 -15.53 -1.80 7.82
N ILE A 182 -15.51 -3.10 7.52
CA ILE A 182 -14.53 -4.03 8.10
C ILE A 182 -13.42 -4.32 7.10
N ARG A 183 -12.16 -4.15 7.52
CA ARG A 183 -10.98 -4.46 6.70
C ARG A 183 -10.94 -5.96 6.36
N ARG A 184 -10.97 -6.29 5.06
CA ARG A 184 -10.99 -7.67 4.55
C ARG A 184 -9.67 -8.11 3.95
N ILE A 185 -9.01 -7.21 3.23
CA ILE A 185 -7.73 -7.48 2.57
C ILE A 185 -6.78 -6.35 2.90
N VAL A 186 -5.52 -6.72 3.12
CA VAL A 186 -4.38 -5.79 3.10
C VAL A 186 -3.47 -6.24 1.96
N LYS A 187 -3.35 -5.42 0.91
CA LYS A 187 -2.36 -5.65 -0.15
C LYS A 187 -1.14 -4.79 0.18
N ARG A 188 0.05 -5.41 0.25
CA ARG A 188 1.30 -4.65 0.48
C ARG A 188 1.66 -3.86 -0.78
N GLY A 189 2.17 -2.63 -0.56
CA GLY A 189 2.60 -1.61 -1.52
C GLY A 189 2.44 -1.95 -3.00
N THR A 190 1.45 -1.35 -3.63
CA THR A 190 1.20 -1.52 -5.05
C THR A 190 1.71 -0.33 -5.86
N LYS A 191 2.02 -0.58 -7.13
CA LYS A 191 2.16 0.48 -8.14
C LYS A 191 0.84 1.26 -8.25
N ALA A 192 0.91 2.48 -8.78
CA ALA A 192 -0.20 3.44 -8.91
C ALA A 192 -1.46 2.89 -9.61
N GLU A 193 -1.32 1.84 -10.43
CA GLU A 193 -2.43 1.11 -11.04
C GLU A 193 -2.42 -0.37 -10.63
N THR A 194 -3.53 -0.85 -10.08
CA THR A 194 -3.64 -2.25 -9.66
C THR A 194 -5.08 -2.65 -9.33
N THR A 195 -5.26 -3.93 -9.04
CA THR A 195 -6.52 -4.54 -8.61
C THR A 195 -6.43 -5.09 -7.19
N VAL A 196 -7.54 -5.09 -6.46
CA VAL A 196 -7.73 -5.92 -5.26
C VAL A 196 -8.70 -7.05 -5.59
N HIS A 197 -8.25 -8.30 -5.46
CA HIS A 197 -9.08 -9.48 -5.66
C HIS A 197 -9.63 -9.97 -4.32
N TRP A 198 -10.95 -10.09 -4.21
CA TRP A 198 -11.61 -10.60 -3.02
C TRP A 198 -12.60 -11.71 -3.35
N ASN A 199 -12.45 -12.88 -2.74
CA ASN A 199 -13.31 -14.04 -2.95
C ASN A 199 -14.68 -13.95 -2.27
N GLY A 200 -15.06 -12.79 -1.70
CA GLY A 200 -16.35 -12.62 -1.05
C GLY A 200 -16.57 -13.34 0.26
N ARG A 201 -15.54 -13.96 0.85
CA ARG A 201 -15.69 -14.81 2.04
C ARG A 201 -15.18 -14.14 3.32
N VAL A 202 -15.84 -14.46 4.43
CA VAL A 202 -15.49 -14.04 5.79
C VAL A 202 -15.46 -15.29 6.67
N ARG A 203 -14.30 -15.61 7.27
CA ARG A 203 -14.08 -16.84 8.06
C ARG A 203 -14.52 -18.11 7.31
N GLY A 204 -14.21 -18.18 6.01
CA GLY A 204 -14.54 -19.31 5.13
C GLY A 204 -15.97 -19.30 4.57
N GLN A 205 -16.89 -18.53 5.14
CA GLN A 205 -18.28 -18.44 4.69
C GLN A 205 -18.51 -17.31 3.68
N PRO A 206 -19.35 -17.50 2.66
CA PRO A 206 -19.83 -16.41 1.80
C PRO A 206 -20.37 -15.23 2.61
N LEU A 207 -20.07 -14.00 2.16
CA LEU A 207 -20.80 -12.84 2.65
C LEU A 207 -22.30 -13.06 2.39
N ARG A 208 -23.16 -12.49 3.26
CA ARG A 208 -24.61 -12.63 3.10
C ARG A 208 -25.04 -12.15 1.70
N ARG A 209 -26.08 -12.76 1.14
CA ARG A 209 -26.65 -12.27 -0.11
C ARG A 209 -27.18 -10.84 0.04
N GLY A 210 -27.10 -10.05 -1.02
CA GLY A 210 -27.61 -8.69 -1.07
C GLY A 210 -26.57 -7.68 -1.51
N THR A 211 -26.95 -6.39 -1.41
CA THR A 211 -26.08 -5.27 -1.77
C THR A 211 -25.10 -4.96 -0.64
N HIS A 212 -23.85 -4.74 -1.02
CA HIS A 212 -22.76 -4.40 -0.10
C HIS A 212 -21.95 -3.23 -0.61
N ARG A 213 -21.23 -2.60 0.33
CA ARG A 213 -20.38 -1.44 0.07
C ARG A 213 -18.93 -1.81 0.30
N ALA A 214 -18.09 -1.52 -0.69
CA ALA A 214 -16.64 -1.56 -0.59
C ALA A 214 -16.07 -0.14 -0.57
N VAL A 215 -15.01 0.04 0.22
CA VAL A 215 -14.19 1.25 0.25
C VAL A 215 -12.73 0.81 0.22
N LEU A 216 -11.91 1.48 -0.59
CA LEU A 216 -10.46 1.33 -0.53
C LEU A 216 -9.88 2.36 0.44
N SER A 217 -8.88 1.93 1.21
CA SER A 217 -8.05 2.81 2.05
C SER A 217 -6.62 2.72 1.53
N ALA A 218 -5.98 3.86 1.29
CA ALA A 218 -4.59 3.98 0.87
C ALA A 218 -3.76 4.66 1.97
N VAL A 219 -2.52 4.23 2.15
CA VAL A 219 -1.52 4.89 2.99
C VAL A 219 -0.21 4.98 2.21
N ASP A 220 0.32 6.18 1.99
CA ASP A 220 1.56 6.40 1.23
C ASP A 220 2.82 6.01 2.05
N ALA A 221 4.01 6.32 1.50
CA ALA A 221 5.29 6.05 2.17
C ALA A 221 5.59 6.99 3.37
N ALA A 222 4.97 8.17 3.42
CA ALA A 222 5.11 9.14 4.49
C ALA A 222 4.14 8.86 5.66
N GLY A 223 3.13 8.03 5.42
CA GLY A 223 2.06 7.68 6.35
C GLY A 223 0.76 8.46 6.14
N ASN A 224 0.65 9.31 5.09
CA ASN A 224 -0.59 10.02 4.80
C ASN A 224 -1.65 9.04 4.28
N GLY A 225 -2.87 9.19 4.78
CA GLY A 225 -3.97 8.26 4.52
C GLY A 225 -5.10 8.88 3.71
N ALA A 226 -5.67 8.08 2.80
CA ALA A 226 -6.85 8.46 2.03
C ALA A 226 -7.86 7.31 1.94
N ARG A 227 -9.11 7.65 1.64
CA ARG A 227 -10.21 6.69 1.40
C ARG A 227 -10.89 7.01 0.09
N SER A 228 -11.25 5.98 -0.65
CA SER A 228 -12.01 6.15 -1.89
C SER A 228 -13.46 6.52 -1.62
N ALA A 229 -14.12 7.07 -2.65
CA ALA A 229 -15.57 6.97 -2.75
C ALA A 229 -16.01 5.49 -2.69
N PRO A 230 -17.19 5.21 -2.15
CA PRO A 230 -17.66 3.84 -2.07
C PRO A 230 -18.10 3.30 -3.41
N VAL A 231 -17.83 2.01 -3.62
CA VAL A 231 -18.40 1.23 -4.71
C VAL A 231 -19.36 0.18 -4.14
N THR A 232 -20.45 -0.06 -4.84
CA THR A 232 -21.45 -1.07 -4.47
C THR A 232 -21.30 -2.31 -5.31
N PHE A 233 -21.54 -3.47 -4.70
CA PHE A 233 -21.60 -4.74 -5.40
C PHE A 233 -22.68 -5.63 -4.78
N VAL A 234 -23.17 -6.62 -5.53
CA VAL A 234 -24.21 -7.54 -5.09
C VAL A 234 -23.62 -8.93 -4.91
N VAL A 235 -23.78 -9.50 -3.71
CA VAL A 235 -23.52 -10.93 -3.48
C VAL A 235 -24.78 -11.69 -3.81
N ARG A 236 -24.69 -12.60 -4.78
CA ARG A 236 -25.78 -13.45 -5.22
C ARG A 236 -25.66 -14.83 -4.60
N SER A 237 -26.80 -15.48 -4.51
CA SER A 237 -26.94 -16.91 -4.23
C SER A 237 -28.08 -17.44 -5.09
N VAL A 238 -28.19 -18.75 -5.22
CA VAL A 238 -29.41 -19.37 -5.76
C VAL A 238 -30.63 -18.78 -5.05
N SER A 239 -31.64 -18.40 -5.84
CA SER A 239 -32.85 -17.76 -5.34
C SER A 239 -34.06 -18.15 -6.19
N LEU A 240 -35.24 -18.12 -5.56
CA LEU A 240 -36.52 -18.38 -6.20
C LEU A 240 -37.26 -17.06 -6.39
N GLY A 241 -37.86 -16.86 -7.55
CA GLY A 241 -38.64 -15.65 -7.86
C GLY A 241 -39.92 -15.52 -7.02
N ARG A 242 -40.32 -16.59 -6.32
CA ARG A 242 -41.42 -16.61 -5.35
C ARG A 242 -41.05 -17.52 -4.20
N ILE A 243 -41.36 -17.09 -2.97
CA ILE A 243 -41.20 -17.89 -1.75
C ILE A 243 -42.48 -18.65 -1.37
N ARG A 244 -43.61 -18.29 -1.98
CA ARG A 244 -44.92 -18.96 -1.85
C ARG A 244 -45.52 -19.17 -3.23
N ILE A 245 -45.96 -20.39 -3.51
CA ILE A 245 -46.46 -20.82 -4.81
C ILE A 245 -47.77 -21.58 -4.58
N ALA A 246 -48.84 -21.17 -5.26
CA ALA A 246 -50.06 -21.96 -5.32
C ALA A 246 -49.96 -22.94 -6.50
N ALA A 247 -50.35 -24.19 -6.29
CA ALA A 247 -50.36 -25.22 -7.30
C ALA A 247 -51.61 -26.10 -7.18
N VAL A 248 -52.04 -26.69 -8.29
CA VAL A 248 -53.12 -27.68 -8.33
C VAL A 248 -52.50 -29.07 -8.30
N ALA A 249 -53.06 -29.96 -7.48
CA ALA A 249 -52.63 -31.34 -7.34
C ALA A 249 -52.42 -32.01 -8.71
N GLY A 250 -51.23 -32.59 -8.90
CA GLY A 250 -50.83 -33.27 -10.14
C GLY A 250 -50.60 -32.39 -11.37
N ARG A 251 -50.88 -31.08 -11.32
CA ARG A 251 -50.65 -30.13 -12.43
C ARG A 251 -49.24 -29.54 -12.39
N VAL A 252 -48.83 -28.94 -13.51
CA VAL A 252 -47.54 -28.25 -13.61
C VAL A 252 -47.66 -26.85 -13.05
N PHE A 253 -46.70 -26.45 -12.23
CA PHE A 253 -46.49 -25.06 -11.81
C PHE A 253 -45.12 -24.57 -12.28
N ALA A 254 -44.97 -23.25 -12.39
CA ALA A 254 -43.72 -22.63 -12.81
C ALA A 254 -43.09 -21.79 -11.69
N VAL A 255 -41.76 -21.81 -11.60
CA VAL A 255 -41.00 -20.95 -10.70
C VAL A 255 -39.68 -20.53 -11.34
N ARG A 256 -39.37 -19.24 -11.27
CA ARG A 256 -38.07 -18.73 -11.71
C ARG A 256 -37.00 -19.08 -10.67
N VAL A 257 -35.92 -19.71 -11.11
CA VAL A 257 -34.70 -19.94 -10.35
C VAL A 257 -33.62 -19.02 -10.93
N SER A 258 -33.04 -18.15 -10.11
CA SER A 258 -31.89 -17.33 -10.48
C SER A 258 -30.63 -17.90 -9.84
N SER A 259 -29.68 -18.31 -10.68
CA SER A 259 -28.36 -18.83 -10.30
C SER A 259 -27.41 -18.64 -11.49
N ASP A 260 -26.12 -18.47 -11.24
CA ASP A 260 -25.04 -18.52 -12.24
C ASP A 260 -24.42 -19.91 -12.42
N ALA A 261 -24.66 -20.82 -11.46
CA ALA A 261 -24.37 -22.24 -11.61
C ALA A 261 -24.96 -22.85 -12.90
N GLU A 262 -24.21 -23.75 -13.53
CA GLU A 262 -24.63 -24.41 -14.78
C GLU A 262 -25.83 -25.36 -14.61
N ARG A 263 -25.99 -25.90 -13.40
CA ARG A 263 -27.06 -26.82 -13.01
C ARG A 263 -27.51 -26.53 -11.58
N VAL A 264 -28.80 -26.71 -11.33
CA VAL A 264 -29.40 -26.68 -10.00
C VAL A 264 -30.08 -28.01 -9.69
N ARG A 265 -29.98 -28.46 -8.44
CA ARG A 265 -30.72 -29.62 -7.93
C ARG A 265 -32.02 -29.13 -7.30
N TRP A 266 -33.15 -29.76 -7.60
CA TRP A 266 -34.43 -29.44 -6.96
C TRP A 266 -35.04 -30.68 -6.30
N ARG A 267 -35.87 -30.45 -5.28
CA ARG A 267 -36.66 -31.48 -4.59
C ARG A 267 -38.02 -30.92 -4.14
N ILE A 268 -39.10 -31.67 -4.37
CA ILE A 268 -40.44 -31.38 -3.86
C ILE A 268 -41.26 -32.67 -3.74
N GLY A 269 -41.89 -32.91 -2.59
CA GLY A 269 -42.83 -34.02 -2.39
C GLY A 269 -42.29 -35.39 -2.83
N GLY A 270 -41.06 -35.73 -2.42
CA GLY A 270 -40.40 -36.98 -2.78
C GLY A 270 -39.76 -37.02 -4.17
N LYS A 271 -40.11 -36.10 -5.07
CA LYS A 271 -39.50 -35.97 -6.41
C LYS A 271 -38.26 -35.09 -6.36
N ALA A 272 -37.28 -35.38 -7.20
CA ALA A 272 -36.07 -34.57 -7.35
C ALA A 272 -35.56 -34.59 -8.79
N GLY A 273 -34.67 -33.65 -9.12
CA GLY A 273 -34.02 -33.62 -10.43
C GLY A 273 -32.89 -32.58 -10.52
N ILE A 274 -32.18 -32.59 -11.64
CA ILE A 274 -31.09 -31.66 -11.96
C ILE A 274 -31.41 -30.98 -13.29
N VAL A 275 -31.38 -29.67 -13.33
CA VAL A 275 -31.82 -28.86 -14.48
C VAL A 275 -30.98 -27.58 -14.58
N ALA A 276 -30.94 -26.94 -15.75
CA ALA A 276 -30.38 -25.59 -15.85
C ALA A 276 -31.24 -24.59 -15.06
N PRO A 277 -30.66 -23.54 -14.45
CA PRO A 277 -31.44 -22.46 -13.85
C PRO A 277 -32.26 -21.71 -14.92
N GLY A 278 -33.30 -21.00 -14.49
CA GLY A 278 -34.29 -20.39 -15.38
C GLY A 278 -35.71 -20.60 -14.84
N THR A 279 -36.71 -20.60 -15.72
CA THR A 279 -38.09 -20.92 -15.32
C THR A 279 -38.27 -22.44 -15.27
N LEU A 280 -38.26 -23.00 -14.06
CA LEU A 280 -38.54 -24.42 -13.87
C LEU A 280 -40.04 -24.67 -13.97
N ARG A 281 -40.42 -25.68 -14.75
CA ARG A 281 -41.78 -26.21 -14.84
C ARG A 281 -41.81 -27.56 -14.14
N LEU A 282 -42.39 -27.61 -12.95
CA LEU A 282 -42.38 -28.77 -12.07
C LEU A 282 -43.81 -29.28 -11.87
N ARG A 283 -44.00 -30.60 -11.78
CA ARG A 283 -45.29 -31.19 -11.45
C ARG A 283 -45.52 -31.16 -9.94
N ALA A 284 -46.66 -30.59 -9.51
CA ALA A 284 -47.06 -30.59 -8.11
C ALA A 284 -47.27 -32.02 -7.58
N PRO A 285 -47.03 -32.26 -6.28
CA PRO A 285 -47.49 -33.47 -5.61
C PRO A 285 -48.98 -33.75 -5.86
N SER A 286 -49.36 -35.01 -5.90
CA SER A 286 -50.75 -35.41 -6.19
C SER A 286 -51.67 -35.26 -4.98
N ALA A 287 -51.14 -35.35 -3.76
CA ALA A 287 -51.90 -35.10 -2.54
C ALA A 287 -51.95 -33.58 -2.26
N PRO A 288 -53.11 -33.03 -1.86
CA PRO A 288 -53.20 -31.66 -1.39
C PRO A 288 -52.41 -31.49 -0.08
N GLY A 289 -51.90 -30.29 0.15
CA GLY A 289 -51.10 -30.00 1.34
C GLY A 289 -50.04 -28.93 1.12
N THR A 290 -49.22 -28.71 2.14
CA THR A 290 -48.11 -27.75 2.09
C THR A 290 -46.79 -28.49 1.90
N TYR A 291 -46.09 -28.18 0.82
CA TYR A 291 -44.80 -28.78 0.48
C TYR A 291 -43.70 -27.73 0.48
N THR A 292 -42.46 -28.17 0.66
CA THR A 292 -41.28 -27.33 0.45
C THR A 292 -40.63 -27.70 -0.87
N LEU A 293 -40.58 -26.74 -1.80
CA LEU A 293 -39.66 -26.81 -2.92
C LEU A 293 -38.29 -26.39 -2.41
N TYR A 294 -37.32 -27.30 -2.49
CA TYR A 294 -35.91 -27.04 -2.21
C TYR A 294 -35.16 -26.94 -3.53
N VAL A 295 -34.35 -25.90 -3.72
CA VAL A 295 -33.44 -25.76 -4.86
C VAL A 295 -32.04 -25.44 -4.33
N ALA A 296 -31.04 -26.20 -4.77
CA ALA A 296 -29.65 -26.01 -4.40
C ALA A 296 -28.76 -25.87 -5.63
N ALA A 297 -27.75 -25.01 -5.50
CA ALA A 297 -26.70 -24.81 -6.48
C ALA A 297 -25.38 -24.70 -5.71
N ASN A 298 -24.41 -25.55 -6.03
CA ASN A 298 -23.11 -25.59 -5.36
C ASN A 298 -23.26 -25.60 -3.83
N ARG A 299 -22.79 -24.55 -3.14
CA ARG A 299 -22.89 -24.37 -1.68
C ARG A 299 -24.12 -23.55 -1.23
N GLY A 300 -24.93 -23.04 -2.15
CA GLY A 300 -26.11 -22.25 -1.88
C GLY A 300 -27.42 -23.05 -1.98
N SER A 301 -28.45 -22.59 -1.27
CA SER A 301 -29.81 -23.13 -1.41
C SER A 301 -30.90 -22.08 -1.23
N ALA A 302 -32.06 -22.36 -1.82
CA ALA A 302 -33.28 -21.59 -1.72
C ALA A 302 -34.47 -22.53 -1.49
N ARG A 303 -35.50 -22.00 -0.83
CA ARG A 303 -36.72 -22.75 -0.53
C ARG A 303 -37.96 -21.91 -0.78
N ALA A 304 -39.02 -22.55 -1.23
CA ALA A 304 -40.36 -21.97 -1.35
C ALA A 304 -41.41 -22.91 -0.79
N THR A 305 -42.43 -22.34 -0.16
CA THR A 305 -43.64 -23.06 0.24
C THR A 305 -44.54 -23.22 -0.98
N VAL A 306 -44.90 -24.46 -1.29
CA VAL A 306 -45.85 -24.81 -2.36
C VAL A 306 -47.13 -25.29 -1.71
N VAL A 307 -48.20 -24.51 -1.84
CA VAL A 307 -49.53 -24.86 -1.34
C VAL A 307 -50.27 -25.55 -2.47
N VAL A 308 -50.48 -26.86 -2.32
CA VAL A 308 -51.15 -27.71 -3.29
C VAL A 308 -52.61 -27.85 -2.89
N ARG A 309 -53.52 -27.46 -3.77
CA ARG A 309 -54.97 -27.58 -3.59
C ARG A 309 -55.54 -28.59 -4.58
N LEU A 310 -56.70 -29.15 -4.25
CA LEU A 310 -57.50 -29.89 -5.23
C LEU A 310 -57.95 -28.94 -6.37
N PRO A 311 -58.24 -29.49 -7.57
CA PRO A 311 -58.73 -28.70 -8.69
C PRO A 311 -59.97 -27.87 -8.37
#